data_AF-F2XG33-F1
#
_entry.id   AF-F2XG33-F1
#
_cell.length_a   1.000
_cell.length_b   1.000
_cell.length_c   1.000
_cell.angle_alpha   90.00
_cell.angle_beta   90.00
_cell.angle_gamma   90.00
#
_symmetry.space_group_name_H-M   'P 1'
#
loop_
_entity.id
_entity.type
_entity.pdbx_description
1 polymer ?
#
loop_
_entity_poly.entity_id
_entity_poly.type
_entity_poly.pdbx_seq_one_letter_code
_entity_poly.pdbx_strand_id
1 'polypeptide(L)' 'MTYFVLCLALHFVLGGLAVASKPSPYCGVVGLVLASLTGCGWLWSLG' A
#
# COMPACT_ATOMS: atom_id res chain seq x y z
N MET A 1 13.05 -1.59 12.67
CA MET A 1 12.53 -2.62 11.74
C MET A 1 11.04 -2.85 11.92
N THR A 2 10.56 -3.23 13.11
CA THR A 2 9.13 -3.45 13.40
C THR A 2 8.22 -2.26 13.07
N TYR A 3 8.60 -1.03 13.44
CA TYR A 3 7.80 0.16 13.12
C TYR A 3 7.75 0.49 11.62
N PHE A 4 8.86 0.24 10.90
CA PHE A 4 8.96 0.45 9.46
C PHE A 4 7.99 -0.48 8.72
N VAL A 5 8.05 -1.77 9.07
CA VAL A 5 7.13 -2.81 8.63
C VAL A 5 5.66 -2.48 8.92
N LEU A 6 5.35 -2.01 10.14
CA LEU A 6 4.00 -1.63 10.52
C LEU A 6 3.48 -0.44 9.69
N CYS A 7 4.33 0.58 9.46
CA CYS A 7 4.00 1.69 8.57
C CYS A 7 3.72 1.22 7.13
N LEU A 8 4.50 0.27 6.62
CA LEU A 8 4.29 -0.30 5.29
C LEU A 8 2.98 -1.10 5.20
N ALA A 9 2.68 -1.91 6.21
CA ALA A 9 1.42 -2.65 6.28
C ALA A 9 0.20 -1.72 6.35
N LEU A 10 0.28 -0.64 7.12
CA LEU A 10 -0.81 0.33 7.27
C LEU A 10 -1.11 1.05 5.94
N HIS A 11 -0.07 1.50 5.23
CA HIS A 11 -0.22 2.09 3.89
C HIS A 11 -0.76 1.10 2.86
N PHE A 12 -0.39 -0.18 2.93
CA PHE A 12 -0.95 -1.21 2.05
C PHE A 12 -2.46 -1.38 2.26
N VAL A 13 -2.90 -1.42 3.52
CA VAL A 13 -4.33 -1.51 3.87
C VAL A 13 -5.07 -0.24 3.44
N LEU A 14 -4.52 0.96 3.66
CA LEU A 14 -5.14 2.21 3.18
C LEU A 14 -5.22 2.27 1.65
N GLY A 15 -4.18 1.82 0.94
CA GLY A 15 -4.18 1.75 -0.53
C GLY A 15 -5.25 0.79 -1.06
N GLY A 16 -5.40 -0.39 -0.45
CA GLY A 16 -6.46 -1.35 -0.78
C GLY A 16 -7.86 -0.86 -0.42
N LEU A 17 -8.00 -0.21 0.75
CA LEU A 17 -9.27 0.39 1.18
C LEU A 17 -9.70 1.51 0.23
N ALA A 18 -8.75 2.33 -0.23
CA ALA A 18 -8.99 3.36 -1.24
C ALA A 18 -9.55 2.71 -2.51
N VAL A 19 -8.91 1.67 -3.06
CA VAL A 19 -9.42 0.94 -4.25
C VAL A 19 -10.82 0.35 -4.02
N ALA A 20 -11.08 -0.21 -2.84
CA ALA A 20 -12.36 -0.83 -2.51
C ALA A 20 -13.52 0.18 -2.34
N SER A 21 -13.22 1.44 -2.06
CA SER A 21 -14.19 2.49 -1.74
C SER A 21 -14.96 3.05 -2.95
N LYS A 22 -14.88 2.41 -4.13
CA LYS A 22 -15.40 2.96 -5.40
C LYS A 22 -14.92 4.39 -5.71
N PRO A 23 -13.60 4.69 -5.68
CA PRO A 23 -13.13 5.98 -6.17
C PRO A 23 -13.26 6.04 -7.69
N SER A 24 -13.22 7.25 -8.23
CA SER A 24 -12.98 7.46 -9.65
C SER A 24 -11.68 6.76 -10.08
N PRO A 25 -11.56 6.32 -11.36
CA PRO A 25 -10.47 5.48 -11.83
C PRO A 25 -9.06 6.01 -11.52
N TYR A 26 -8.86 7.33 -11.49
CA TYR A 26 -7.57 7.95 -11.15
C TYR A 26 -7.17 7.72 -9.68
N CYS A 27 -8.08 7.88 -8.72
CA CYS A 27 -7.79 7.59 -7.31
C CYS A 27 -7.57 6.09 -7.06
N GLY A 28 -8.28 5.22 -7.80
CA GLY A 28 -8.04 3.78 -7.75
C GLY A 28 -6.63 3.40 -8.22
N VAL A 29 -6.16 3.98 -9.33
CA VAL A 29 -4.79 3.76 -9.83
C VAL A 29 -3.74 4.25 -8.83
N VAL A 30 -3.93 5.44 -8.23
CA VAL A 30 -3.01 5.94 -7.19
C VAL A 30 -2.97 5.00 -5.98
N GLY A 31 -4.12 4.46 -5.55
CA GLY A 31 -4.20 3.48 -4.47
C GLY A 31 -3.47 2.16 -4.79
N LEU A 32 -3.57 1.67 -6.02
CA LEU A 32 -2.86 0.46 -6.48
C LEU A 32 -1.34 0.66 -6.57
N VAL A 33 -0.89 1.81 -7.07
CA VAL A 33 0.53 2.16 -7.17
C VAL A 33 1.14 2.26 -5.77
N LEU A 34 0.45 2.95 -4.86
CA LEU A 34 0.86 3.04 -3.45
C LEU A 34 0.96 1.64 -2.83
N ALA A 35 -0.10 0.82 -2.93
CA ALA A 35 -0.09 -0.54 -2.38
C ALA A 35 1.05 -1.40 -2.95
N SER A 36 1.37 -1.27 -4.24
CA SER A 36 2.48 -2.01 -4.87
C SER A 36 3.84 -1.59 -4.32
N LEU A 37 4.10 -0.28 -4.20
CA LEU A 37 5.33 0.25 -3.62
C LEU A 37 5.53 -0.24 -2.18
N THR A 38 4.47 -0.20 -1.37
CA THR A 38 4.55 -0.63 0.03
C THR A 38 4.76 -2.14 0.17
N GLY A 39 4.16 -2.94 -0.72
CA GLY A 39 4.38 -4.39 -0.77
C GLY A 39 5.81 -4.75 -1.18
N CYS A 40 6.36 -4.06 -2.18
CA CYS A 40 7.75 -4.24 -2.60
C CYS A 40 8.74 -3.84 -1.50
N GLY A 41 8.49 -2.72 -0.79
CA GLY A 41 9.32 -2.30 0.35
C GLY A 41 9.31 -3.32 1.49
N TRP A 42 8.21 -4.05 1.66
CA TRP A 42 8.12 -5.14 2.63
C TRP A 42 8.96 -6.34 2.17
N LEU A 43 8.85 -6.77 0.91
CA LEU A 43 9.70 -7.83 0.36
C LEU A 43 11.20 -7.49 0.46
N TRP A 44 11.58 -6.23 0.23
CA TRP A 44 12.96 -5.76 0.38
C TRP A 44 13.43 -5.75 1.84
N SER A 45 12.53 -5.53 2.80
CA SER A 45 12.87 -5.53 4.22
C SER A 45 13.03 -6.94 4.82
N LEU A 46 12.62 -7.99 4.10
CA LEU A 46 12.73 -9.39 4.51
C LEU A 46 13.94 -10.11 3.88
N GLY A 47 14.60 -9.50 2.88
CA GLY A 47 15.81 -9.99 2.22
C GLY A 47 17.08 -9.33 2.73
#